data_AF-A0A9E4HDM5-F1
#
_entry.id   AF-A0A9E4HDM5-F1
#
_cell.length_a   1.000
_cell.length_b   1.000
_cell.length_c   1.000
_cell.angle_alpha   90.00
_cell.angle_beta   90.00
_cell.angle_gamma   90.00
#
_symmetry.space_group_name_H-M   'P 1'
#
loop_
_entity.id
_entity.type
_entity.pdbx_description
1 polymer ?
#
loop_
_entity_poly.entity_id
_entity_poly.type
_entity_poly.pdbx_seq_one_letter_code
_entity_poly.pdbx_strand_id
1 'polypeptide(L)'
;MEIGPGYPVPNIEYTEDEPWAPKKKPARYIPLQAQQGDHALYLRKEAVEVEYNDKLYVIVPQPAILMLIREELHEEANLDD
;
A
#
# COMPACT_ATOMS: atom_id res chain seq x y z
N MET A 1 -7.52 6.95 2.29
CA MET A 1 -6.84 5.79 2.90
C MET A 1 -5.34 6.03 2.88
N GLU A 2 -4.64 5.81 3.99
CA GLU A 2 -3.17 5.79 4.03
C GLU A 2 -2.68 4.37 3.76
N ILE A 3 -1.52 4.22 3.10
CA ILE A 3 -0.99 2.93 2.66
C ILE A 3 0.43 2.69 3.17
N GLY A 4 0.77 1.43 3.41
CA GLY A 4 2.14 1.04 3.73
C GLY A 4 3.07 1.11 2.51
N PRO A 5 4.40 1.02 2.71
CA PRO A 5 5.40 1.08 1.64
C PRO A 5 5.36 -0.14 0.69
N GLY A 6 4.57 -1.16 1.03
CA GLY A 6 4.46 -2.39 0.27
C GLY A 6 5.36 -3.50 0.80
N TYR A 7 5.67 -4.48 -0.05
CA TYR A 7 6.41 -5.66 0.35
C TYR A 7 7.92 -5.42 0.27
N PRO A 8 8.67 -5.63 1.36
CA PRO A 8 10.13 -5.54 1.31
C PRO A 8 10.67 -6.65 0.42
N VAL A 9 11.60 -6.30 -0.46
CA VAL A 9 12.36 -7.26 -1.27
C VAL A 9 13.85 -7.17 -0.97
N PRO A 10 14.57 -8.29 -1.02
CA PRO A 10 16.02 -8.28 -0.88
C PRO A 10 16.66 -7.33 -1.89
N ASN A 11 17.48 -6.40 -1.41
CA ASN A 11 18.30 -5.59 -2.28
C ASN A 11 19.58 -6.36 -2.61
N ILE A 12 19.62 -7.00 -3.78
CA ILE A 12 20.76 -7.84 -4.22
C ILE A 12 22.05 -6.99 -4.29
N GLU A 13 21.93 -5.71 -4.65
CA GLU A 13 23.06 -4.77 -4.72
C GLU A 13 23.64 -4.38 -3.36
N TYR A 14 22.97 -4.70 -2.25
CA TYR A 14 23.44 -4.41 -0.88
C TYR A 14 24.43 -5.47 -0.37
N THR A 15 24.52 -6.63 -1.04
CA THR A 15 25.43 -7.71 -0.64
C THR A 15 26.81 -7.60 -1.33
N GLU A 16 26.92 -6.77 -2.35
CA GLU A 16 28.13 -6.58 -3.19
C GLU A 16 28.81 -5.22 -2.93
N ASP A 17 28.81 -4.73 -1.69
CA ASP A 17 29.43 -3.43 -1.39
C ASP A 17 30.97 -3.54 -1.37
N GLU A 18 31.62 -3.15 -2.46
CA GLU A 18 33.05 -2.88 -2.49
C GLU A 18 33.38 -1.69 -1.56
N PRO A 19 34.45 -1.75 -0.74
CA PRO A 19 34.69 -0.83 0.38
C PRO A 19 34.91 0.64 0.01
N TRP A 20 35.04 0.95 -1.28
CA TRP A 20 35.23 2.29 -1.83
C TRP A 20 33.95 2.88 -2.46
N ALA A 21 32.90 2.08 -2.66
CA ALA A 21 31.65 2.51 -3.26
C ALA A 21 30.75 3.21 -2.21
N PRO A 22 29.99 4.25 -2.61
CA PRO A 22 29.04 4.89 -1.71
C PRO A 22 27.93 3.89 -1.32
N LYS A 23 27.64 3.77 -0.01
CA LYS A 23 26.61 2.87 0.54
C LYS A 23 25.32 2.94 -0.28
N LYS A 24 24.96 1.84 -0.94
CA LYS A 24 23.77 1.79 -1.81
C LYS A 24 22.47 1.79 -0.98
N LYS A 25 21.41 2.23 -1.66
CA LYS A 25 20.11 2.64 -1.12
C LYS A 25 19.46 1.60 -0.16
N PRO A 26 18.65 2.08 0.82
CA PRO A 26 17.95 1.24 1.79
C PRO A 26 16.99 0.24 1.13
N ALA A 27 16.40 -0.64 1.95
CA ALA A 27 15.46 -1.70 1.57
C ALA A 27 14.55 -1.30 0.39
N ARG A 28 14.52 -2.16 -0.63
CA ARG A 28 13.67 -1.98 -1.79
C ARG A 28 12.28 -2.53 -1.47
N TYR A 29 11.24 -1.85 -1.91
CA TYR A 29 9.85 -2.27 -1.71
C TYR A 29 9.13 -2.44 -3.05
N ILE A 30 8.29 -3.46 -3.15
CA ILE A 30 7.27 -3.58 -4.19
C ILE A 30 6.02 -2.86 -3.68
N PRO A 31 5.49 -1.86 -4.39
CA PRO A 31 4.35 -1.08 -3.93
C PRO A 31 3.08 -1.94 -3.80
N LEU A 32 2.15 -1.49 -2.97
CA LEU A 32 0.81 -2.09 -2.84
C LEU A 32 -0.05 -1.78 -4.08
N GLN A 33 -1.07 -2.61 -4.31
CA GLN A 33 -2.09 -2.32 -5.32
C GLN A 33 -2.95 -1.11 -4.93
N ALA A 34 -3.22 -0.95 -3.63
CA ALA A 34 -3.91 0.19 -3.07
C ALA A 34 -3.04 1.45 -3.17
N GLN A 35 -3.68 2.56 -3.49
CA GLN A 35 -3.08 3.89 -3.58
C GLN A 35 -3.78 4.83 -2.59
N GLN A 36 -3.11 5.94 -2.26
CA GLN A 36 -3.72 6.97 -1.43
C GLN A 36 -4.93 7.55 -2.17
N GLY A 37 -6.07 7.63 -1.48
CA GLY A 37 -7.33 8.07 -2.05
C GLY A 37 -8.26 6.95 -2.50
N ASP A 38 -7.79 5.70 -2.61
CA ASP A 38 -8.67 4.58 -2.95
C ASP A 38 -9.74 4.35 -1.86
N HIS A 39 -10.93 3.96 -2.32
CA HIS A 39 -11.95 3.34 -1.48
C HIS A 39 -11.78 1.82 -1.51
N ALA A 40 -11.92 1.16 -0.36
CA ALA A 40 -11.71 -0.28 -0.26
C ALA A 40 -12.96 -0.99 0.28
N LEU A 41 -13.37 -2.06 -0.39
CA LEU A 41 -14.26 -3.06 0.17
C LEU A 41 -13.42 -4.14 0.84
N TYR A 42 -13.69 -4.44 2.11
CA TYR A 42 -12.87 -5.37 2.89
C TYR A 42 -13.69 -6.22 3.86
N LEU A 43 -13.09 -7.31 4.33
CA LEU A 43 -13.69 -8.19 5.34
C LEU A 43 -13.52 -7.60 6.73
N ARG A 44 -14.61 -7.09 7.32
CA ARG A 44 -14.62 -6.54 8.69
C ARG A 44 -14.05 -7.50 9.75
N LYS A 45 -14.20 -8.82 9.57
CA LYS A 45 -13.71 -9.84 10.49
C LYS A 45 -12.20 -9.79 10.71
N GLU A 46 -11.44 -9.35 9.71
CA GLU A 46 -9.97 -9.29 9.76
C GLU A 46 -9.44 -7.88 10.02
N ALA A 47 -10.33 -6.90 10.17
CA ALA A 47 -9.99 -5.52 10.39
C ALA A 47 -9.81 -5.22 11.89
N VAL A 48 -8.88 -4.32 12.21
CA VAL A 48 -8.62 -3.85 13.57
C VAL A 48 -8.99 -2.38 13.68
N GLU A 49 -9.96 -2.07 14.53
CA GLU A 49 -10.36 -0.69 14.83
C GLU A 49 -9.39 -0.07 15.84
N VAL A 50 -8.94 1.15 15.57
CA VAL A 50 -7.99 1.90 16.40
C VAL A 50 -8.46 3.32 16.57
N GLU A 51 -8.54 3.81 17.79
CA GLU A 51 -8.83 5.22 18.07
C GLU A 51 -7.52 5.98 18.32
N TYR A 52 -7.35 7.10 17.64
CA TYR A 52 -6.19 7.98 17.77
C TYR A 52 -6.61 9.44 17.62
N ASN A 53 -6.28 10.29 18.60
CA ASN A 53 -6.65 11.71 18.63
C ASN A 53 -8.15 11.94 18.36
N ASP A 54 -9.02 11.25 19.10
CA ASP A 54 -10.49 11.30 18.98
C ASP A 54 -11.02 10.96 17.57
N LYS A 55 -10.24 10.22 16.78
CA LYS A 55 -10.62 9.73 15.45
C LYS A 55 -10.48 8.22 15.38
N LEU A 56 -11.50 7.58 14.81
CA LEU A 56 -11.52 6.14 14.61
C LEU A 56 -10.91 5.80 13.25
N TYR A 57 -9.94 4.88 13.28
CA TYR A 57 -9.24 4.34 12.13
C TYR A 57 -9.48 2.83 12.07
N VAL A 58 -9.27 2.26 10.89
CA VAL A 58 -9.37 0.82 10.67
C VAL A 58 -8.11 0.36 9.95
N ILE A 59 -7.37 -0.54 10.58
CA ILE A 59 -6.23 -1.23 9.97
C ILE A 59 -6.77 -2.47 9.28
N VAL A 60 -6.55 -2.55 7.97
CA VAL A 60 -7.00 -3.66 7.12
C VAL A 60 -5.77 -4.35 6.51
N PRO A 61 -5.56 -5.64 6.76
CA PRO A 61 -4.48 -6.37 6.11
C PRO A 61 -4.80 -6.57 4.61
N GLN A 62 -3.78 -6.55 3.75
CA GLN A 62 -3.99 -6.65 2.30
C GLN A 62 -4.86 -7.86 1.86
N PRO A 63 -4.70 -9.08 2.41
CA PRO A 63 -5.54 -10.22 2.04
C PRO A 63 -7.03 -10.06 2.34
N ALA A 64 -7.39 -9.14 3.25
CA ALA A 64 -8.78 -8.86 3.60
C ALA A 64 -9.45 -7.85 2.66
N ILE A 65 -8.69 -7.22 1.75
CA ILE A 65 -9.20 -6.29 0.75
C ILE A 65 -9.78 -7.11 -0.41
N LEU A 66 -11.07 -6.92 -0.67
CA LEU A 66 -11.81 -7.62 -1.72
C LEU A 66 -11.80 -6.84 -3.04
N MET A 67 -11.87 -5.50 -2.95
CA MET A 67 -11.94 -4.61 -4.10
C MET A 67 -11.43 -3.22 -3.73
N LEU A 68 -10.76 -2.57 -4.69
CA LEU A 68 -10.36 -1.17 -4.63
C LEU A 68 -11.12 -0.40 -5.70
N ILE A 69 -11.70 0.73 -5.32
CA ILE A 69 -12.44 1.63 -6.21
C ILE A 69 -11.68 2.94 -6.26
N ARG A 70 -11.29 3.35 -7.47
CA ARG A 70 -10.54 4.58 -7.74
C ARG A 70 -11.40 5.51 -8.58
N GLU A 71 -11.59 6.76 -8.13
CA GLU A 71 -12.48 7.72 -8.78
C GLU A 71 -12.05 8.05 -10.22
N GLU A 72 -10.74 8.11 -10.52
CA GLU A 72 -10.23 8.37 -11.89
C GLU A 72 -10.72 7.33 -12.92
N LEU A 73 -10.89 6.06 -12.52
CA LEU A 73 -11.41 5.01 -13.41
C LEU A 73 -12.93 5.07 -13.58
N HIS A 74 -13.63 5.75 -12.66
CA HIS A 74 -15.09 5.81 -12.66
C HIS A 74 -15.62 6.82 -13.68
N GLU A 75 -14.86 7.88 -14.00
CA GLU A 75 -15.25 8.82 -15.06
C GLU A 75 -15.06 8.22 -16.47
N GLU A 76 -13.99 7.45 -16.68
CA GLU A 76 -13.74 6.76 -17.97
C GLU A 76 -14.78 5.67 -18.26
N ALA A 77 -15.23 4.92 -17.25
CA ALA A 77 -16.23 3.87 -17.44
C ALA A 77 -17.66 4.36 -17.72
N ASN A 78 -17.96 5.65 -17.46
CA ASN A 78 -19.28 6.25 -17.71
C ASN A 78 -19.32 7.08 -19.00
N LEU A 79 -18.22 7.13 -19.77
CA LEU A 79 -18.15 7.82 -21.07
C LEU A 79 -18.57 6.92 -22.24
N ASP A 80 -18.86 5.64 -21.98
CA ASP A 80 -19.27 4.63 -22.97
C ASP A 80 -20.81 4.41 -23.03
N ASP A 81 -21.60 5.16 -22.25
CA ASP A 81 -23.09 5.16 -22.26
C ASP A 81 -23.70 6.39 -22.98
#